data_AF-A0AAD7H6G6-F1
#
_entry.id   AF-A0AAD7H6G6-F1
#
_cell.length_a   1.000
_cell.length_b   1.000
_cell.length_c   1.000
_cell.angle_alpha   90.00
_cell.angle_beta   90.00
_cell.angle_gamma   90.00
#
_symmetry.space_group_name_H-M   'P 1'
#
loop_
_entity.id
_entity.type
_entity.pdbx_description
1 polymer ?
#
loop_
_entity_poly.entity_id
_entity_poly.type
_entity_poly.pdbx_seq_one_letter_code
_entity_poly.pdbx_strand_id
1 'polypeptide(L)'
;MKPNTLYHHASFSWLQIMPLTTSLITFIDAAVYHSNTLWLFTKSDFMTTMIPISLFAIVAAPLTSLRNLPHLVFWLWFHLLHFNTSDQTASFEDETNKPDRPLPAGRITLHTAVLLRWTLMPMCWALSLAYSKEVMFSSMALSVFTGMYNELGGSGSHFVFRYALNGLGFAAFEAGTALVAKEDKTFLDSAGWLTIFLSGSIFATTIYAQHFCDVVGDSLLNRDTIPLRFGSISRTVLLCGVVAWSIGLSYIWKLDL
;
A
#
# COMPACT_ATOMS: atom_id res chain seq x y z
N MET A 1 -23.85 -76.69 -18.38
CA MET A 1 -23.07 -75.84 -17.48
C MET A 1 -21.93 -75.20 -18.26
N LYS A 2 -22.01 -73.89 -18.50
CA LYS A 2 -20.87 -73.02 -18.83
C LYS A 2 -20.62 -72.12 -17.61
N PRO A 3 -19.39 -71.66 -17.43
CA PRO A 3 -19.24 -70.21 -17.40
C PRO A 3 -18.08 -69.74 -18.31
N ASN A 4 -18.39 -68.73 -19.13
CA ASN A 4 -17.43 -67.88 -19.82
C ASN A 4 -16.87 -66.87 -18.81
N THR A 5 -15.56 -66.82 -18.63
CA THR A 5 -14.86 -65.74 -17.93
C THR A 5 -14.47 -64.65 -18.93
N LEU A 6 -15.21 -63.55 -18.92
CA LEU A 6 -14.88 -62.30 -19.61
C LEU A 6 -13.86 -61.53 -18.76
N TYR A 7 -12.62 -61.40 -19.26
CA TYR A 7 -11.64 -60.46 -18.73
C TYR A 7 -11.97 -59.05 -19.25
N HIS A 8 -12.60 -58.23 -18.39
CA HIS A 8 -12.68 -56.79 -18.61
C HIS A 8 -11.34 -56.14 -18.23
N HIS A 9 -10.48 -55.89 -19.21
CA HIS A 9 -9.41 -54.92 -19.05
C HIS A 9 -10.03 -53.52 -19.00
N ALA A 10 -10.05 -52.90 -17.81
CA ALA A 10 -10.31 -51.48 -17.67
C ALA A 10 -9.11 -50.72 -18.27
N SER A 11 -9.25 -50.24 -19.51
CA SER A 11 -8.32 -49.27 -20.10
C SER A 11 -8.48 -47.94 -19.35
N PHE A 12 -7.62 -47.72 -18.36
CA PHE A 12 -7.49 -46.43 -17.70
C PHE A 12 -7.01 -45.42 -18.75
N SER A 13 -7.92 -44.54 -19.18
CA SER A 13 -7.72 -43.61 -20.29
C SER A 13 -6.80 -42.47 -19.86
N TRP A 14 -5.50 -42.59 -20.18
CA TRP A 14 -4.52 -41.50 -20.03
C TRP A 14 -4.92 -40.20 -20.75
N LEU A 15 -5.80 -40.31 -21.76
CA LEU A 15 -6.35 -39.19 -22.53
C LEU A 15 -7.31 -38.30 -21.72
N GLN A 16 -7.89 -38.77 -20.62
CA GLN A 16 -8.72 -37.94 -19.73
C GLN A 16 -7.92 -37.19 -18.67
N ILE A 17 -6.70 -37.64 -18.35
CA ILE A 17 -5.82 -37.01 -17.36
C ILE A 17 -5.05 -35.83 -17.99
N MET A 18 -4.63 -35.95 -19.26
CA MET A 18 -3.87 -34.88 -19.95
C MET A 18 -4.60 -33.51 -20.05
N PRO A 19 -5.91 -33.43 -20.33
CA PRO A 19 -6.65 -32.15 -20.38
C PRO A 19 -6.75 -31.48 -19.00
N LEU A 20 -6.91 -32.28 -17.93
CA LEU A 20 -7.00 -31.80 -16.55
C LEU A 20 -5.64 -31.30 -16.05
N THR A 21 -4.55 -32.01 -16.34
CA THR A 21 -3.19 -31.57 -15.99
C THR A 21 -2.81 -30.29 -16.74
N THR A 22 -3.17 -30.19 -18.02
CA THR A 22 -2.92 -28.98 -18.82
C THR A 22 -3.73 -27.79 -18.28
N SER A 23 -4.99 -28.01 -17.92
CA SER A 23 -5.86 -26.95 -17.36
C SER A 23 -5.35 -26.44 -16.01
N LEU A 24 -4.92 -27.35 -15.12
CA LEU A 24 -4.34 -27.00 -13.83
C LEU A 24 -3.04 -26.22 -13.98
N ILE A 25 -2.15 -26.63 -14.88
CA ILE A 25 -0.90 -25.92 -15.17
C ILE A 25 -1.21 -24.51 -15.68
N THR A 26 -2.13 -24.36 -16.64
CA THR A 26 -2.53 -23.03 -17.14
C THR A 26 -3.12 -22.13 -16.06
N PHE A 27 -3.88 -22.70 -15.12
CA PHE A 27 -4.42 -21.95 -13.98
C PHE A 27 -3.32 -21.49 -13.03
N ILE A 28 -2.36 -22.37 -12.71
CA ILE A 28 -1.22 -22.04 -11.85
C ILE A 28 -0.36 -20.96 -12.51
N ASP A 29 -0.06 -21.09 -13.80
CA ASP A 29 0.73 -20.10 -14.54
C ASP A 29 0.05 -18.73 -14.55
N ALA A 30 -1.27 -18.70 -14.78
CA ALA A 30 -2.05 -17.47 -14.69
C ALA A 30 -2.04 -16.88 -13.27
N ALA A 31 -2.25 -17.70 -12.25
CA ALA A 31 -2.23 -17.25 -10.85
C ALA A 31 -0.86 -16.65 -10.48
N VAL A 32 0.24 -17.34 -10.80
CA VAL A 32 1.60 -16.85 -10.57
C VAL A 32 1.85 -15.56 -11.33
N TYR A 33 1.43 -15.48 -12.60
CA TYR A 33 1.57 -14.28 -13.42
C TYR A 33 0.87 -13.08 -12.79
N HIS A 34 -0.39 -13.25 -12.39
CA HIS A 34 -1.20 -12.18 -11.80
C HIS A 34 -0.70 -11.80 -10.41
N SER A 35 -0.37 -12.76 -9.54
CA SER A 35 0.22 -12.49 -8.22
C SER A 35 1.53 -11.72 -8.34
N ASN A 36 2.40 -12.07 -9.28
CA ASN A 36 3.63 -11.32 -9.53
C ASN A 36 3.34 -9.91 -10.04
N THR A 37 2.32 -9.72 -10.87
CA THR A 37 1.90 -8.39 -11.33
C THR A 37 1.39 -7.54 -10.16
N LEU A 38 0.59 -8.08 -9.24
CA LEU A 38 0.15 -7.38 -8.03
C LEU A 38 1.32 -7.05 -7.09
N TRP A 39 2.28 -7.97 -6.96
CA TRP A 39 3.50 -7.72 -6.21
C TRP A 39 4.30 -6.55 -6.80
N LEU A 40 4.50 -6.53 -8.12
CA LEU A 40 5.25 -5.46 -8.80
C LEU A 40 4.58 -4.08 -8.67
N PHE A 41 3.25 -4.01 -8.50
CA PHE A 41 2.59 -2.74 -8.15
C PHE A 41 3.08 -2.18 -6.81
N THR A 42 3.44 -3.03 -5.85
CA THR A 42 3.71 -2.65 -4.45
C THR A 42 5.15 -2.85 -4.00
N LYS A 43 5.99 -3.46 -4.83
CA LYS A 43 7.38 -3.85 -4.53
C LYS A 43 8.24 -2.71 -3.97
N SER A 44 8.18 -1.51 -4.58
CA SER A 44 8.97 -0.34 -4.13
C SER A 44 8.60 0.10 -2.72
N ASP A 45 7.34 -0.12 -2.33
CA ASP A 45 6.77 0.44 -1.12
C ASP A 45 6.79 -0.52 0.07
N PHE A 46 7.39 -1.70 -0.12
CA PHE A 46 7.46 -2.69 0.94
C PHE A 46 8.35 -2.22 2.11
N MET A 47 9.52 -1.67 1.78
CA MET A 47 10.47 -1.16 2.78
C MET A 47 10.09 0.23 3.30
N THR A 48 9.42 1.04 2.48
CA THR A 48 9.09 2.43 2.81
C THR A 48 7.73 2.57 3.51
N THR A 49 6.80 1.66 3.27
CA THR A 49 5.41 1.75 3.76
C THR A 49 4.95 0.50 4.50
N MET A 50 5.05 -0.69 3.89
CA MET A 50 4.51 -1.93 4.50
C MET A 50 5.13 -2.23 5.86
N ILE A 51 6.47 -2.26 5.94
CA ILE A 51 7.18 -2.58 7.18
C ILE A 51 6.97 -1.47 8.23
N PRO A 52 7.21 -0.19 7.94
CA PRO A 52 7.05 0.87 8.93
C PRO A 52 5.64 0.97 9.49
N ILE A 53 4.59 0.93 8.66
CA ILE A 53 3.20 1.06 9.13
C ILE A 53 2.75 -0.19 9.88
N SER A 54 3.21 -1.39 9.49
CA SER A 54 2.92 -2.60 10.26
C SER A 54 3.54 -2.53 11.66
N LEU A 55 4.81 -2.11 11.78
CA LEU A 55 5.48 -1.94 13.07
C LEU A 55 4.81 -0.84 13.90
N PHE A 56 4.48 0.29 13.26
CA PHE A 56 3.73 1.38 13.88
C PHE A 56 2.41 0.86 14.47
N ALA A 57 1.61 0.12 13.70
CA ALA A 57 0.33 -0.38 14.16
C ALA A 57 0.46 -1.31 15.36
N ILE A 58 1.48 -2.17 15.36
CA ILE A 58 1.78 -3.09 16.47
C ILE A 58 2.14 -2.32 17.76
N VAL A 59 2.81 -1.16 17.64
CA VAL A 59 3.23 -0.36 18.80
C VAL A 59 2.12 0.59 19.27
N ALA A 60 1.50 1.33 18.34
CA ALA A 60 0.47 2.31 18.61
C ALA A 60 -0.84 1.67 19.08
N ALA A 61 -1.10 0.43 18.65
CA ALA A 61 -2.22 -0.38 19.07
C ALA A 61 -1.71 -1.80 19.38
N PRO A 62 -1.16 -2.02 20.59
CA PRO A 62 -0.55 -3.29 20.98
C PRO A 62 -1.36 -4.50 20.53
N LEU A 63 -0.71 -5.41 19.81
CA LEU A 63 -1.34 -6.62 19.29
C LEU A 63 -2.03 -7.36 20.43
N THR A 64 -3.37 -7.43 20.35
CA THR A 64 -4.17 -8.22 21.29
C THR A 64 -3.99 -9.72 21.05
N SER A 65 -3.65 -10.09 19.81
CA SER A 65 -3.46 -11.47 19.38
C SER A 65 -2.59 -11.53 18.13
N LEU A 66 -1.67 -12.51 18.06
CA LEU A 66 -0.91 -12.82 16.85
C LEU A 66 -1.80 -13.20 15.66
N ARG A 67 -3.05 -13.60 15.93
CA ARG A 67 -4.04 -13.86 14.87
C ARG A 67 -4.35 -12.61 14.06
N ASN A 68 -4.25 -11.41 14.63
CA ASN A 68 -4.54 -10.16 13.93
C ASN A 68 -3.40 -9.72 12.98
N LEU A 69 -2.20 -10.29 13.12
CA LEU A 69 -1.05 -9.94 12.28
C LEU A 69 -1.28 -10.20 10.78
N PRO A 70 -1.74 -11.39 10.33
CA PRO A 70 -2.06 -11.58 8.91
C PRO A 70 -3.17 -10.63 8.43
N HIS A 71 -4.15 -10.31 9.29
CA HIS A 71 -5.24 -9.40 8.94
C HIS A 71 -4.75 -7.97 8.72
N LEU A 72 -3.94 -7.41 9.62
CA LEU A 72 -3.43 -6.04 9.48
C LEU A 72 -2.47 -5.91 8.30
N VAL A 73 -1.59 -6.92 8.10
CA VAL A 73 -0.64 -6.93 6.98
C VAL A 73 -1.40 -7.03 5.65
N PHE A 74 -2.40 -7.89 5.56
CA PHE A 74 -3.22 -8.01 4.35
C PHE A 74 -4.04 -6.76 4.09
N TRP A 75 -4.68 -6.19 5.13
CA TRP A 75 -5.46 -4.96 5.02
C TRP A 75 -4.60 -3.80 4.48
N LEU A 76 -3.41 -3.62 5.06
CA LEU A 76 -2.45 -2.60 4.65
C LEU A 76 -1.99 -2.83 3.20
N TRP A 77 -1.58 -4.05 2.86
CA TRP A 77 -1.14 -4.38 1.50
C TRP A 77 -2.24 -4.15 0.47
N PHE A 78 -3.48 -4.49 0.79
CA PHE A 78 -4.60 -4.35 -0.15
C PHE A 78 -4.93 -2.87 -0.43
N HIS A 79 -4.86 -2.02 0.59
CA HIS A 79 -5.02 -0.57 0.42
C HIS A 79 -3.81 0.07 -0.27
N LEU A 80 -2.60 -0.44 -0.02
CA LEU A 80 -1.40 -0.01 -0.72
C LEU A 80 -1.47 -0.37 -2.21
N LEU A 81 -2.00 -1.55 -2.54
CA LEU A 81 -2.26 -1.96 -3.92
C LEU A 81 -3.29 -1.02 -4.59
N HIS A 82 -4.36 -0.64 -3.90
CA HIS A 82 -5.31 0.37 -4.39
C HIS A 82 -4.64 1.72 -4.67
N PHE A 83 -3.84 2.23 -3.72
CA PHE A 83 -3.11 3.49 -3.91
C PHE A 83 -2.11 3.40 -5.08
N ASN A 84 -1.29 2.35 -5.14
CA ASN A 84 -0.26 2.22 -6.16
C ASN A 84 -0.83 1.98 -7.55
N THR A 85 -1.92 1.22 -7.68
CA THR A 85 -2.61 1.11 -8.97
C THR A 85 -3.19 2.46 -9.40
N SER A 86 -3.67 3.29 -8.48
CA SER A 86 -4.09 4.66 -8.78
C SER A 86 -2.93 5.55 -9.25
N ASP A 87 -1.83 5.58 -8.49
CA ASP A 87 -0.64 6.37 -8.76
C ASP A 87 -0.05 6.06 -10.14
N GLN A 88 0.15 4.77 -10.43
CA GLN A 88 0.74 4.32 -11.69
C GLN A 88 -0.14 4.54 -12.92
N THR A 89 -1.46 4.66 -12.74
CA THR A 89 -2.37 5.01 -13.84
C THR A 89 -2.51 6.51 -14.08
N ALA A 90 -2.08 7.34 -13.12
CA ALA A 90 -2.26 8.79 -13.17
C ALA A 90 -1.12 9.51 -13.89
N SER A 91 0.04 8.88 -14.06
CA SER A 91 1.20 9.47 -14.73
C SER A 91 2.01 8.45 -15.52
N PHE A 92 2.75 8.93 -16.53
CA PHE A 92 3.68 8.12 -17.33
C PHE A 92 5.13 8.22 -16.83
N GLU A 93 5.37 8.87 -15.69
CA GLU A 93 6.71 9.08 -15.12
C GLU A 93 7.48 7.78 -14.89
N ASP A 94 6.75 6.73 -14.51
CA ASP A 94 7.33 5.43 -14.19
C ASP A 94 8.04 4.77 -15.37
N GLU A 95 7.73 5.15 -16.62
CA GLU A 95 8.45 4.66 -17.80
C GLU A 95 9.94 4.98 -17.75
N THR A 96 10.30 6.12 -17.13
CA THR A 96 11.69 6.53 -16.97
C THR A 96 12.25 6.11 -15.61
N ASN A 97 11.49 6.34 -14.53
CA ASN A 97 12.01 6.22 -13.17
C ASN A 97 11.92 4.80 -12.59
N LYS A 98 10.93 4.00 -13.02
CA LYS A 98 10.58 2.71 -12.39
C LYS A 98 10.16 1.67 -13.45
N PRO A 99 11.08 1.29 -14.36
CA PRO A 99 10.76 0.43 -15.50
C PRO A 99 10.31 -0.99 -15.12
N ASP A 100 10.53 -1.42 -13.87
CA ASP A 100 10.06 -2.71 -13.36
C ASP A 100 8.59 -2.72 -12.92
N ARG A 101 7.93 -1.55 -12.87
CA ARG A 101 6.50 -1.45 -12.55
C ARG A 101 5.63 -2.11 -13.64
N PRO A 102 4.44 -2.63 -13.30
CA PRO A 102 3.61 -3.39 -14.24
C PRO A 102 3.26 -2.71 -15.56
N LEU A 103 2.97 -1.40 -15.54
CA LEU A 103 2.62 -0.64 -16.74
C LEU A 103 3.84 -0.42 -17.65
N PRO A 104 4.95 0.18 -17.17
CA PRO A 104 6.19 0.29 -17.95
C PRO A 104 6.72 -1.05 -18.49
N ALA A 105 6.63 -2.12 -17.69
CA ALA A 105 7.09 -3.45 -18.07
C ALA A 105 6.16 -4.17 -19.07
N GLY A 106 5.05 -3.55 -19.49
CA GLY A 106 4.10 -4.13 -20.43
C GLY A 106 3.36 -5.37 -19.90
N ARG A 107 3.31 -5.58 -18.57
CA ARG A 107 2.64 -6.75 -17.95
C ARG A 107 1.12 -6.62 -17.93
N ILE A 108 0.61 -5.39 -17.98
CA ILE A 108 -0.80 -5.07 -17.93
C ILE A 108 -1.04 -3.85 -18.82
N THR A 109 -2.19 -3.79 -19.49
CA THR A 109 -2.56 -2.60 -20.27
C THR A 109 -3.04 -1.48 -19.35
N LEU A 110 -2.90 -0.22 -19.78
CA LEU A 110 -3.44 0.94 -19.05
C LEU A 110 -4.94 0.77 -18.78
N HIS A 111 -5.71 0.33 -19.78
CA HIS A 111 -7.15 0.09 -19.63
C HIS A 111 -7.44 -0.93 -18.52
N THR A 112 -6.75 -2.07 -18.51
CA THR A 112 -6.93 -3.09 -17.47
C THR A 112 -6.50 -2.58 -16.09
N ALA A 113 -5.43 -1.79 -16.00
CA ALA A 113 -4.99 -1.18 -14.73
C ALA A 113 -6.01 -0.15 -14.21
N VAL A 114 -6.63 0.63 -15.10
CA VAL A 114 -7.72 1.57 -14.75
C VAL A 114 -8.95 0.82 -14.22
N LEU A 115 -9.34 -0.29 -14.86
CA LEU A 115 -10.40 -1.14 -14.34
C LEU A 115 -10.03 -1.70 -12.96
N LEU A 116 -8.79 -2.15 -12.78
CA LEU A 116 -8.29 -2.70 -11.52
C LEU A 116 -8.36 -1.68 -10.38
N ARG A 117 -7.87 -0.43 -10.57
CA ARG A 117 -7.91 0.60 -9.51
C ARG A 117 -9.34 0.91 -9.05
N TRP A 118 -10.28 1.05 -9.99
CA TRP A 118 -11.66 1.37 -9.68
C TRP A 118 -12.42 0.18 -9.08
N THR A 119 -11.99 -1.04 -9.37
CA THR A 119 -12.50 -2.25 -8.70
C THR A 119 -11.92 -2.39 -7.29
N LEU A 120 -10.64 -2.06 -7.09
CA LEU A 120 -9.97 -2.13 -5.79
C LEU A 120 -10.59 -1.19 -4.76
N MET A 121 -11.07 -0.01 -5.16
CA MET A 121 -11.70 0.96 -4.26
C MET A 121 -12.91 0.37 -3.48
N PRO A 122 -14.00 -0.09 -4.12
CA PRO A 122 -15.13 -0.69 -3.42
C PRO A 122 -14.77 -2.01 -2.72
N MET A 123 -13.79 -2.78 -3.23
CA MET A 123 -13.30 -3.97 -2.54
C MET A 123 -12.60 -3.61 -1.22
N CYS A 124 -11.80 -2.55 -1.20
CA CYS A 124 -11.16 -2.05 0.01
C CYS A 124 -12.21 -1.64 1.05
N TRP A 125 -13.26 -0.93 0.62
CA TRP A 125 -14.36 -0.55 1.51
C TRP A 125 -15.12 -1.76 2.06
N ALA A 126 -15.40 -2.75 1.22
CA ALA A 126 -16.08 -3.98 1.64
C ALA A 126 -15.23 -4.79 2.64
N LEU A 127 -13.93 -4.95 2.37
CA LEU A 127 -12.97 -5.60 3.29
C LEU A 127 -12.96 -4.89 4.65
N SER A 128 -12.93 -3.57 4.64
CA SER A 128 -12.87 -2.75 5.85
C SER A 128 -14.17 -2.80 6.65
N LEU A 129 -15.31 -2.76 5.98
CA LEU A 129 -16.62 -2.90 6.62
C LEU A 129 -16.79 -4.27 7.28
N ALA A 130 -16.14 -5.31 6.77
CA ALA A 130 -16.12 -6.63 7.40
C ALA A 130 -15.40 -6.65 8.76
N TYR A 131 -14.55 -5.67 9.06
CA TYR A 131 -13.97 -5.47 10.39
C TYR A 131 -14.82 -4.54 11.26
N SER A 132 -15.12 -3.32 10.78
CA SER A 132 -15.96 -2.34 11.47
C SER A 132 -16.29 -1.13 10.58
N LYS A 133 -17.21 -0.26 11.04
CA LYS A 133 -17.50 1.01 10.35
C LYS A 133 -16.32 1.98 10.45
N GLU A 134 -15.58 1.92 11.54
CA GLU A 134 -14.43 2.79 11.81
C GLU A 134 -13.26 2.47 10.88
N VAL A 135 -12.99 1.17 10.64
CA VAL A 135 -12.00 0.74 9.64
C VAL A 135 -12.46 1.15 8.23
N MET A 136 -13.76 1.09 7.94
CA MET A 136 -14.33 1.60 6.68
C MET A 136 -14.09 3.10 6.52
N PHE A 137 -14.25 3.91 7.57
CA PHE A 137 -13.95 5.35 7.49
C PHE A 137 -12.48 5.63 7.16
N SER A 138 -11.53 4.86 7.69
CA SER A 138 -10.12 4.97 7.29
C SER A 138 -9.92 4.68 5.81
N SER A 139 -10.67 3.73 5.26
CA SER A 139 -10.59 3.35 3.84
C SER A 139 -11.20 4.42 2.92
N MET A 140 -12.33 5.02 3.34
CA MET A 140 -12.92 6.14 2.64
C MET A 140 -12.00 7.36 2.66
N ALA A 141 -11.36 7.65 3.80
CA ALA A 141 -10.37 8.71 3.90
C ALA A 141 -9.19 8.45 2.94
N LEU A 142 -8.65 7.22 2.90
CA LEU A 142 -7.62 6.83 1.93
C LEU A 142 -8.07 7.04 0.48
N SER A 143 -9.30 6.64 0.12
CA SER A 143 -9.84 6.88 -1.22
C SER A 143 -9.96 8.36 -1.56
N VAL A 144 -10.41 9.18 -0.61
CA VAL A 144 -10.50 10.64 -0.76
C VAL A 144 -9.10 11.24 -0.99
N PHE A 145 -8.14 10.93 -0.12
CA PHE A 145 -6.77 11.47 -0.26
C PHE A 145 -6.07 10.97 -1.52
N THR A 146 -6.30 9.71 -1.92
CA THR A 146 -5.81 9.17 -3.19
C THR A 146 -6.41 9.92 -4.38
N GLY A 147 -7.72 10.18 -4.36
CA GLY A 147 -8.40 10.95 -5.39
C GLY A 147 -7.90 12.40 -5.44
N MET A 148 -7.72 13.05 -4.29
CA MET A 148 -7.15 14.40 -4.22
C MET A 148 -5.72 14.43 -4.78
N TYR A 149 -4.92 13.41 -4.49
CA TYR A 149 -3.53 13.33 -4.92
C TYR A 149 -3.42 13.08 -6.43
N ASN A 150 -4.17 12.10 -6.96
CA ASN A 150 -4.05 11.66 -8.35
C ASN A 150 -5.00 12.37 -9.31
N GLU A 151 -6.29 12.47 -8.96
CA GLU A 151 -7.33 12.95 -9.88
C GLU A 151 -7.50 14.47 -9.84
N LEU A 152 -7.27 15.08 -8.67
CA LEU A 152 -7.41 16.54 -8.49
C LEU A 152 -6.06 17.28 -8.60
N GLY A 153 -5.02 16.61 -9.09
CA GLY A 153 -3.70 17.21 -9.34
C GLY A 153 -2.88 17.52 -8.09
N GLY A 154 -3.22 16.93 -6.93
CA GLY A 154 -2.47 17.10 -5.68
C GLY A 154 -0.98 16.71 -5.78
N SER A 155 -0.64 15.73 -6.63
CA SER A 155 0.73 15.28 -6.89
C SER A 155 1.62 16.38 -7.52
N GLY A 156 1.05 17.21 -8.39
CA GLY A 156 1.70 18.34 -9.05
C GLY A 156 1.53 19.68 -8.34
N SER A 157 0.81 19.72 -7.22
CA SER A 157 0.51 20.94 -6.48
C SER A 157 1.70 21.50 -5.69
N HIS A 158 1.52 22.68 -5.09
CA HIS A 158 2.50 23.30 -4.21
C HIS A 158 2.93 22.35 -3.08
N PHE A 159 4.23 22.35 -2.77
CA PHE A 159 4.83 21.35 -1.88
C PHE A 159 4.14 21.23 -0.51
N VAL A 160 3.68 22.35 0.07
CA VAL A 160 2.96 22.35 1.37
C VAL A 160 1.69 21.51 1.30
N PHE A 161 0.86 21.73 0.28
CA PHE A 161 -0.39 20.98 0.13
C PHE A 161 -0.11 19.52 -0.16
N ARG A 162 0.84 19.23 -1.06
CA ARG A 162 1.22 17.87 -1.40
C ARG A 162 1.72 17.09 -0.19
N TYR A 163 2.58 17.67 0.64
CA TYR A 163 3.13 16.97 1.80
C TYR A 163 2.11 16.82 2.92
N ALA A 164 1.26 17.83 3.15
CA ALA A 164 0.13 17.70 4.06
C ALA A 164 -0.82 16.57 3.62
N LEU A 165 -1.12 16.50 2.32
CA LEU A 165 -1.96 15.44 1.75
C LEU A 165 -1.33 14.05 1.90
N ASN A 166 -0.01 13.92 1.69
CA ASN A 166 0.71 12.68 1.97
C ASN A 166 0.61 12.29 3.46
N GLY A 167 0.87 13.23 4.37
CA GLY A 167 0.77 12.98 5.82
C GLY A 167 -0.63 12.52 6.24
N LEU A 168 -1.69 13.10 5.66
CA LEU A 168 -3.06 12.66 5.86
C LEU A 168 -3.33 11.26 5.29
N GLY A 169 -2.77 10.93 4.13
CA GLY A 169 -2.82 9.58 3.55
C GLY A 169 -2.16 8.54 4.45
N PHE A 170 -0.94 8.81 4.93
CA PHE A 170 -0.23 7.96 5.88
C PHE A 170 -1.00 7.80 7.20
N ALA A 171 -1.54 8.88 7.75
CA ALA A 171 -2.37 8.81 8.97
C ALA A 171 -3.62 7.94 8.77
N ALA A 172 -4.23 7.96 7.58
CA ALA A 172 -5.37 7.09 7.26
C ALA A 172 -4.97 5.60 7.11
N PHE A 173 -3.81 5.31 6.51
CA PHE A 173 -3.23 3.96 6.49
C PHE A 173 -2.97 3.46 7.92
N GLU A 174 -2.35 4.28 8.74
CA GLU A 174 -2.02 3.97 10.12
C GLU A 174 -3.28 3.74 10.97
N ALA A 175 -4.29 4.60 10.86
CA ALA A 175 -5.55 4.46 11.59
C ALA A 175 -6.25 3.14 11.28
N GLY A 176 -6.42 2.80 10.00
CA GLY A 176 -7.07 1.56 9.60
C GLY A 176 -6.27 0.32 10.02
N THR A 177 -4.95 0.35 9.83
CA THR A 177 -4.07 -0.77 10.22
C THR A 177 -4.05 -0.97 11.73
N ALA A 178 -4.00 0.11 12.52
CA ALA A 178 -4.04 0.06 13.98
C ALA A 178 -5.39 -0.48 14.50
N LEU A 179 -6.52 -0.08 13.91
CA LEU A 179 -7.83 -0.64 14.25
C LEU A 179 -7.89 -2.15 13.93
N VAL A 180 -7.34 -2.57 12.78
CA VAL A 180 -7.28 -3.99 12.40
C VAL A 180 -6.33 -4.81 13.31
N ALA A 181 -5.34 -4.18 13.95
CA ALA A 181 -4.43 -4.85 14.88
C ALA A 181 -5.10 -5.26 16.21
N LYS A 182 -6.11 -4.51 16.66
CA LYS A 182 -6.79 -4.69 17.97
C LYS A 182 -7.85 -5.78 17.94
N GLU A 183 -8.31 -6.25 19.11
CA GLU A 183 -9.48 -7.13 19.16
C GLU A 183 -10.76 -6.34 18.91
N ASP A 184 -10.90 -5.23 19.62
CA ASP A 184 -11.94 -4.23 19.35
C ASP A 184 -11.53 -3.36 18.17
N LYS A 185 -12.11 -3.66 17.00
CA LYS A 185 -11.90 -2.95 15.73
C LYS A 185 -12.61 -1.60 15.66
N THR A 186 -13.34 -1.20 16.70
CA THR A 186 -14.18 0.01 16.70
C THR A 186 -13.54 1.16 17.47
N PHE A 187 -12.50 0.90 18.26
CA PHE A 187 -11.99 1.89 19.21
C PHE A 187 -10.46 2.00 19.24
N LEU A 188 -9.98 3.22 19.08
CA LEU A 188 -8.63 3.65 19.46
C LEU A 188 -8.74 4.66 20.61
N ASP A 189 -7.88 4.51 21.60
CA ASP A 189 -7.80 5.43 22.72
C ASP A 189 -7.11 6.74 22.32
N SER A 190 -7.14 7.72 23.21
CA SER A 190 -6.53 9.04 22.95
C SER A 190 -5.04 8.94 22.65
N ALA A 191 -4.32 7.98 23.26
CA ALA A 191 -2.92 7.74 22.98
C ALA A 191 -2.70 7.21 21.55
N GLY A 192 -3.50 6.25 21.09
CA GLY A 192 -3.46 5.77 19.71
C GLY A 192 -3.73 6.87 18.68
N TRP A 193 -4.78 7.67 18.89
CA TRP A 193 -5.09 8.80 18.01
C TRP A 193 -4.01 9.88 18.01
N LEU A 194 -3.43 10.19 19.18
CA LEU A 194 -2.31 11.12 19.27
C LEU A 194 -1.10 10.59 18.51
N THR A 195 -0.81 9.29 18.61
CA THR A 195 0.31 8.64 17.90
C THR A 195 0.15 8.74 16.39
N ILE A 196 -1.05 8.50 15.86
CA ILE A 196 -1.39 8.66 14.44
C ILE A 196 -1.27 10.12 14.00
N PHE A 197 -1.79 11.06 14.79
CA PHE A 197 -1.69 12.49 14.48
C PHE A 197 -0.23 12.96 14.41
N LEU A 198 0.60 12.53 15.36
CA LEU A 198 2.02 12.86 15.40
C LEU A 198 2.76 12.23 14.22
N SER A 199 2.48 10.97 13.89
CA SER A 199 3.10 10.31 12.73
C SER A 199 2.73 10.97 11.41
N GLY A 200 1.44 11.26 11.18
CA GLY A 200 1.00 12.02 10.01
C GLY A 200 1.65 13.40 9.91
N SER A 201 1.87 14.08 11.04
CA SER A 201 2.59 15.36 11.09
C SER A 201 4.08 15.22 10.79
N ILE A 202 4.71 14.14 11.26
CA ILE A 202 6.10 13.80 10.92
C ILE A 202 6.18 13.58 9.41
N PHE A 203 5.35 12.72 8.83
CA PHE A 203 5.31 12.51 7.38
C PHE A 203 5.10 13.83 6.63
N ALA A 204 4.11 14.65 7.02
CA ALA A 204 3.87 15.93 6.35
C ALA A 204 5.07 16.89 6.38
N THR A 205 5.95 16.77 7.38
CA THR A 205 7.13 17.63 7.53
C THR A 205 8.44 16.98 7.08
N THR A 206 8.49 15.66 6.86
CA THR A 206 9.73 14.94 6.52
C THR A 206 9.64 14.12 5.23
N ILE A 207 8.46 13.94 4.64
CA ILE A 207 8.26 13.13 3.42
C ILE A 207 9.15 13.60 2.26
N TYR A 208 9.51 14.89 2.24
CA TYR A 208 10.39 15.43 1.22
C TYR A 208 11.82 14.89 1.27
N ALA A 209 12.19 14.13 2.30
CA ALA A 209 13.42 13.34 2.32
C ALA A 209 13.52 12.42 1.10
N GLN A 210 12.38 11.89 0.63
CA GLN A 210 12.33 11.04 -0.57
C GLN A 210 12.67 11.81 -1.84
N HIS A 211 12.38 13.10 -1.89
CA HIS A 211 12.71 13.95 -3.05
C HIS A 211 14.22 14.22 -3.19
N PHE A 212 15.06 13.85 -2.21
CA PHE A 212 16.52 13.99 -2.36
C PHE A 212 17.11 13.01 -3.38
N CYS A 213 16.56 11.79 -3.48
CA CYS A 213 17.00 10.84 -4.50
C CYS A 213 16.34 11.11 -5.87
N ASP A 214 15.26 11.88 -5.89
CA ASP A 214 14.44 12.11 -7.10
C ASP A 214 14.54 13.54 -7.66
N VAL A 215 15.58 14.29 -7.30
CA VAL A 215 15.76 15.68 -7.76
C VAL A 215 15.74 15.80 -9.29
N VAL A 216 16.34 14.84 -9.99
CA VAL A 216 16.40 14.84 -11.47
C VAL A 216 15.01 14.58 -12.06
N GLY A 217 14.29 13.57 -11.57
CA GLY A 217 12.93 13.25 -12.01
C GLY A 217 11.96 14.38 -11.73
N ASP A 218 12.02 14.93 -10.50
CA ASP A 218 11.21 16.06 -10.10
C ASP A 218 11.49 17.32 -10.95
N SER A 219 12.75 17.55 -11.34
CA SER A 219 13.12 18.67 -12.22
C SER A 219 12.57 18.50 -13.64
N LEU A 220 12.60 17.29 -14.19
CA LEU A 220 12.06 17.00 -15.53
C LEU A 220 10.53 17.20 -15.59
N LEU A 221 9.85 16.94 -14.47
CA LEU A 221 8.41 17.12 -14.32
C LEU A 221 8.01 18.52 -13.85
N ASN A 222 8.97 19.44 -13.71
CA ASN A 222 8.75 20.80 -13.21
C ASN A 222 7.98 20.83 -11.87
N ARG A 223 8.30 19.87 -10.97
CA ARG A 223 7.65 19.74 -9.67
C ARG A 223 8.16 20.80 -8.71
N ASP A 224 7.24 21.37 -7.94
CA ASP A 224 7.59 22.22 -6.81
C ASP A 224 7.97 21.36 -5.60
N THR A 225 9.26 21.08 -5.39
CA THR A 225 9.75 20.29 -4.23
C THR A 225 10.70 21.12 -3.37
N ILE A 226 10.81 20.75 -2.09
CA ILE A 226 11.68 21.47 -1.14
C ILE A 226 13.16 21.36 -1.57
N PRO A 227 13.67 20.17 -1.96
CA PRO A 227 15.04 20.06 -2.46
C PRO A 227 15.32 20.91 -3.70
N LEU A 228 14.39 21.00 -4.66
CA LEU A 228 14.55 21.86 -5.84
C LEU A 228 14.52 23.35 -5.49
N ARG A 229 13.63 23.76 -4.59
CA ARG A 229 13.43 25.16 -4.23
C ARG A 229 14.53 25.72 -3.33
N PHE A 230 15.03 24.93 -2.38
CA PHE A 230 15.92 25.40 -1.32
C PHE A 230 17.32 24.76 -1.35
N GLY A 231 17.58 23.84 -2.28
CA GLY A 231 18.90 23.24 -2.47
C GLY A 231 19.43 22.59 -1.19
N SER A 232 20.70 22.82 -0.87
CA SER A 232 21.39 22.19 0.27
C SER A 232 20.78 22.54 1.63
N ILE A 233 20.16 23.71 1.79
CA ILE A 233 19.53 24.15 3.06
C ILE A 233 18.44 23.18 3.50
N SER A 234 17.70 22.60 2.54
CA SER A 234 16.65 21.62 2.84
C SER A 234 17.16 20.40 3.62
N ARG A 235 18.42 19.97 3.43
CA ARG A 235 19.01 18.85 4.18
C ARG A 235 19.18 19.21 5.65
N THR A 236 19.69 20.41 5.92
CA THR A 236 19.85 20.92 7.28
C THR A 236 18.51 21.08 7.97
N VAL A 237 17.50 21.61 7.27
CA VAL A 237 16.14 21.74 7.81
C VAL A 237 15.55 20.37 8.14
N LEU A 238 15.76 19.35 7.30
CA LEU A 238 15.29 17.99 7.58
C LEU A 238 15.96 17.43 8.84
N LEU A 239 17.29 17.54 8.94
CA LEU A 239 18.03 17.04 10.10
C LEU A 239 17.59 17.72 11.39
N CYS A 240 17.46 19.04 11.40
CA CYS A 240 16.93 19.80 12.54
C CYS A 240 15.50 19.38 12.87
N GLY A 241 14.66 19.17 11.86
CA GLY A 241 13.28 18.71 12.03
C GLY A 241 13.19 17.33 12.68
N VAL A 242 14.01 16.37 12.24
CA VAL A 242 14.06 15.02 12.84
C VAL A 242 14.49 15.10 14.31
N VAL A 243 15.53 15.87 14.63
CA VAL A 243 15.97 16.06 16.02
C VAL A 243 14.88 16.73 16.86
N ALA A 244 14.21 17.76 16.34
CA ALA A 244 13.11 18.43 17.01
C ALA A 244 11.94 17.49 17.28
N TRP A 245 11.59 16.63 16.31
CA TRP A 245 10.58 15.58 16.50
C TRP A 245 11.01 14.58 17.57
N SER A 246 12.26 14.10 17.58
CA SER A 246 12.74 13.17 18.61
C SER A 246 12.64 13.76 20.02
N ILE A 247 13.05 15.01 20.21
CA ILE A 247 12.94 15.72 21.49
C ILE A 247 11.47 15.94 21.87
N GLY A 248 10.66 16.42 20.92
CA GLY A 248 9.24 16.68 21.12
C GLY A 248 8.46 15.43 21.50
N LEU A 249 8.69 14.31 20.81
CA LEU A 249 8.10 13.01 21.15
C LEU A 249 8.53 12.55 22.53
N SER A 250 9.81 12.67 22.88
CA SER A 250 10.31 12.29 24.21
C SER A 250 9.61 13.07 25.32
N TYR A 251 9.40 14.38 25.11
CA TYR A 251 8.66 15.23 26.05
C TYR A 251 7.17 14.86 26.13
N ILE A 252 6.50 14.68 24.98
CA ILE A 252 5.07 14.31 24.92
C ILE A 252 4.82 12.99 25.66
N TRP A 253 5.70 12.01 25.46
CA TRP A 253 5.59 10.69 26.07
C TRP A 253 6.24 10.58 27.45
N LYS A 254 6.79 11.67 27.97
CA LYS A 254 7.45 11.74 29.29
C LYS A 254 8.54 10.68 29.46
N LEU A 255 9.33 10.47 28.42
CA LEU A 255 10.51 9.61 28.49
C LEU A 255 11.61 10.33 29.28
N ASP A 256 12.40 9.57 30.03
CA ASP A 256 13.60 10.09 30.68
C ASP A 256 14.61 10.47 29.58
N LEU A 257 14.94 11.77 29.50
CA LEU A 257 15.89 12.35 28.55
C LEU A 257 17.31 12.43 29.15
#